data_AF-A0A929H0T3-F1
#
_entry.id   AF-A0A929H0T3-F1
#
_cell.length_a   1.000
_cell.length_b   1.000
_cell.length_c   1.000
_cell.angle_alpha   90.00
_cell.angle_beta   90.00
_cell.angle_gamma   90.00
#
_symmetry.space_group_name_H-M   'P 1'
#
loop_
_entity.id
_entity.type
_entity.pdbx_description
1 polymer ?
#
loop_
_entity_poly.entity_id
_entity_poly.type
_entity_poly.pdbx_seq_one_letter_code
_entity_poly.pdbx_strand_id
1 'polypeptide(L)'
;WTAPFGAATDSRLFAEHLDWVLRDEAGEPVMGWTHWGVDCYALDCTHPQVLDWLKHTFWRMRSEWGVVFFKIDFIFAAALPGRRHDSTVTRAQALRRGVEAIRAGIGDDAFLLGCGAPLGPCVGLVDGMRVGPDVDPNWHPIWSHDLSMPSTESGLRNSLARAAFHGRLWANDPDCLLVRQRGPDLDLVLNEMRTLTALVALMGGMTLDSDHLPKIRPGRLKYLRQALPPTGVAARPLDLFEHEMARLLLLPVVRDWGRWWVAGVTNWGDRTTETTIRLADLDLPPGRYHVYHYWRRRYLGVADNAVTIPRHQPHETAVLLFKPVSDRPDLLTTTFHVCQGAVEIADCKFEVADSRLQIAVALQKAGRQFGEVLFAVPEGWRAVEARVDGVKRPLVQIATGVVALGLTLVGQAEVEVHFEEKK
;
A
#
# COMPACT_ATOMS: atom_id res chain seq x y z
N TRP A 1 5.37 -19.24 4.37
CA TRP A 1 4.50 -19.41 3.18
C TRP A 1 4.23 -20.89 3.04
N THR A 2 2.99 -21.27 2.69
CA THR A 2 2.56 -22.65 2.45
C THR A 2 1.45 -22.66 1.40
N ALA A 3 1.32 -23.74 0.61
CA ALA A 3 0.15 -24.00 -0.24
C ALA A 3 -0.68 -25.15 0.37
N PRO A 4 -1.49 -24.90 1.41
CA PRO A 4 -1.91 -25.93 2.35
C PRO A 4 -2.96 -26.90 1.80
N PHE A 5 -3.64 -26.55 0.70
CA PHE A 5 -4.74 -27.35 0.15
C PHE A 5 -4.33 -28.17 -1.09
N GLY A 6 -3.03 -28.37 -1.30
CA GLY A 6 -2.55 -29.29 -2.31
C GLY A 6 -1.46 -30.24 -1.81
N ALA A 7 -1.39 -31.40 -2.45
CA ALA A 7 -0.37 -32.40 -2.24
C ALA A 7 0.33 -32.68 -3.57
N ALA A 8 1.64 -32.42 -3.64
CA ALA A 8 2.44 -32.69 -4.84
C ALA A 8 2.50 -34.21 -5.12
N THR A 9 2.58 -34.60 -6.39
CA THR A 9 2.67 -36.01 -6.84
C THR A 9 3.82 -36.78 -6.18
N ASP A 10 4.91 -36.09 -5.86
CA ASP A 10 6.13 -36.64 -5.24
C ASP A 10 6.15 -36.47 -3.72
N SER A 11 5.08 -35.95 -3.12
CA SER A 11 5.01 -35.74 -1.67
C SER A 11 4.65 -37.04 -0.92
N ARG A 12 5.21 -37.17 0.29
CA ARG A 12 4.84 -38.24 1.22
C ARG A 12 3.33 -38.22 1.54
N LEU A 13 2.74 -37.03 1.70
CA LEU A 13 1.32 -36.88 1.98
C LEU A 13 0.46 -37.53 0.87
N PHE A 14 0.79 -37.27 -0.40
CA PHE A 14 0.07 -37.86 -1.52
C PHE A 14 0.26 -39.38 -1.59
N ALA A 15 1.49 -39.87 -1.39
CA ALA A 15 1.79 -41.30 -1.43
C ALA A 15 1.10 -42.09 -0.29
N GLU A 16 0.99 -41.52 0.91
CA GLU A 16 0.42 -42.19 2.08
C GLU A 16 -1.10 -42.01 2.20
N HIS A 17 -1.67 -40.95 1.63
CA HIS A 17 -3.08 -40.57 1.81
C HIS A 17 -3.79 -40.25 0.49
N LEU A 18 -3.78 -41.19 -0.45
CA LEU A 18 -4.48 -41.06 -1.74
C LEU A 18 -6.00 -40.86 -1.58
N ASP A 19 -6.59 -41.29 -0.48
CA ASP A 19 -8.01 -41.12 -0.16
C ASP A 19 -8.37 -39.69 0.30
N TRP A 20 -7.38 -38.86 0.63
CA TRP A 20 -7.59 -37.48 1.11
C TRP A 20 -7.74 -36.44 0.00
N VAL A 21 -7.45 -36.79 -1.25
CA VAL A 21 -7.55 -35.86 -2.39
C VAL A 21 -8.96 -35.81 -2.96
N LEU A 22 -9.35 -34.64 -3.47
CA LEU A 22 -10.59 -34.45 -4.20
C LEU A 22 -10.61 -35.34 -5.45
N ARG A 23 -11.77 -35.92 -5.76
CA ARG A 23 -11.93 -36.87 -6.87
C ARG A 23 -12.84 -36.28 -7.94
N ASP A 24 -12.57 -36.51 -9.22
CA ASP A 24 -13.49 -36.13 -10.31
C ASP A 24 -14.63 -37.16 -10.46
N GLU A 25 -15.42 -37.03 -11.54
CA GLU A 25 -16.51 -37.98 -11.81
C GLU A 25 -16.04 -39.38 -12.26
N ALA A 26 -14.81 -39.52 -12.77
CA ALA A 26 -14.21 -40.81 -13.09
C ALA A 26 -13.61 -41.51 -11.85
N GLY A 27 -13.39 -40.75 -10.76
CA GLY A 27 -12.72 -41.25 -9.55
C GLY A 27 -11.23 -40.97 -9.56
N GLU A 28 -10.76 -40.15 -10.49
CA GLU A 28 -9.37 -39.74 -10.59
C GLU A 28 -9.09 -38.54 -9.67
N PRO A 29 -7.87 -38.41 -9.13
CA PRO A 29 -7.47 -37.24 -8.35
C PRO A 29 -7.61 -35.94 -9.14
N VAL A 30 -8.22 -34.91 -8.55
CA VAL A 30 -8.34 -33.59 -9.17
C VAL A 30 -7.02 -32.83 -9.03
N MET A 31 -6.36 -32.59 -10.16
CA MET A 31 -5.18 -31.73 -10.23
C MET A 31 -5.58 -30.28 -9.98
N GLY A 32 -4.94 -29.64 -8.99
CA GLY A 32 -5.16 -28.24 -8.66
C GLY A 32 -4.31 -27.28 -9.47
N TRP A 33 -3.01 -27.56 -9.56
CA TRP A 33 -2.06 -26.79 -10.37
C TRP A 33 -0.81 -27.62 -10.65
N THR A 34 0.02 -27.14 -11.57
CA THR A 34 1.36 -27.68 -11.80
C THR A 34 2.39 -26.63 -11.37
N HIS A 35 3.41 -27.03 -10.62
CA HIS A 35 4.49 -26.17 -10.17
C HIS A 35 5.84 -26.76 -10.60
N TRP A 36 6.55 -26.07 -11.50
CA TRP A 36 7.83 -26.53 -12.07
C TRP A 36 7.81 -27.97 -12.63
N GLY A 37 6.70 -28.34 -13.27
CA GLY A 37 6.52 -29.68 -13.86
C GLY A 37 6.07 -30.76 -12.88
N VAL A 38 5.79 -30.41 -11.62
CA VAL A 38 5.21 -31.31 -10.61
C VAL A 38 3.74 -30.96 -10.41
N ASP A 39 2.86 -31.94 -10.60
CA ASP A 39 1.43 -31.76 -10.40
C ASP A 39 1.09 -31.79 -8.91
N CYS A 40 0.23 -30.86 -8.49
CA CYS A 40 -0.29 -30.77 -7.13
C CYS A 40 -1.78 -31.08 -7.14
N TYR A 41 -2.19 -32.11 -6.41
CA TYR A 41 -3.59 -32.54 -6.30
C TYR A 41 -4.30 -31.83 -5.16
N ALA A 42 -5.55 -31.45 -5.37
CA ALA A 42 -6.35 -30.74 -4.38
C ALA A 42 -6.74 -31.66 -3.22
N LEU A 43 -6.52 -31.20 -1.98
CA LEU A 43 -7.01 -31.89 -0.78
C LEU A 43 -8.50 -31.66 -0.58
N ASP A 44 -9.22 -32.69 -0.16
CA ASP A 44 -10.63 -32.60 0.17
C ASP A 44 -10.82 -32.03 1.59
N CYS A 45 -11.07 -30.73 1.67
CA CYS A 45 -11.34 -30.01 2.92
C CYS A 45 -12.74 -30.32 3.52
N THR A 46 -13.36 -31.43 3.13
CA THR A 46 -14.51 -32.02 3.84
C THR A 46 -14.16 -33.31 4.57
N HIS A 47 -12.98 -33.88 4.31
CA HIS A 47 -12.49 -35.08 4.95
C HIS A 47 -12.02 -34.76 6.39
N PRO A 48 -12.56 -35.39 7.45
CA PRO A 48 -12.22 -35.06 8.83
C PRO A 48 -10.72 -35.12 9.14
N GLN A 49 -10.03 -36.16 8.64
CA GLN A 49 -8.59 -36.33 8.87
C GLN A 49 -7.74 -35.26 8.17
N VAL A 50 -8.21 -34.71 7.03
CA VAL A 50 -7.51 -33.60 6.35
C VAL A 50 -7.61 -32.34 7.20
N LEU A 51 -8.78 -32.04 7.75
CA LEU A 51 -8.99 -30.88 8.63
C LEU A 51 -8.17 -30.99 9.92
N ASP A 52 -8.13 -32.17 10.55
CA ASP A 52 -7.31 -32.41 11.73
C ASP A 52 -5.81 -32.28 11.41
N TRP A 53 -5.36 -32.82 10.29
CA TRP A 53 -3.98 -32.69 9.83
C TRP A 53 -3.59 -31.24 9.56
N LEU A 54 -4.44 -30.46 8.88
CA LEU A 54 -4.24 -29.03 8.65
C LEU A 54 -4.10 -28.29 9.98
N LYS A 55 -5.06 -28.46 10.89
CA LYS A 55 -5.06 -27.82 12.20
C LYS A 55 -3.79 -28.14 12.98
N HIS A 56 -3.41 -29.42 13.06
CA HIS A 56 -2.23 -29.86 13.81
C HIS A 56 -0.93 -29.35 13.19
N THR A 57 -0.84 -29.36 11.86
CA THR A 57 0.34 -28.88 11.12
C THR A 57 0.58 -27.39 11.41
N PHE A 58 -0.46 -26.56 11.30
CA PHE A 58 -0.35 -25.14 11.57
C PHE A 58 -0.17 -24.83 13.06
N TRP A 59 -0.80 -25.61 13.96
CA TRP A 59 -0.54 -25.53 15.39
C TRP A 59 0.92 -25.79 15.73
N ARG A 60 1.57 -26.77 15.09
CA ARG A 60 3.00 -27.03 15.27
C ARG A 60 3.85 -25.85 14.82
N MET A 61 3.57 -25.27 13.65
CA MET A 61 4.30 -24.09 13.17
C MET A 61 4.18 -22.90 14.14
N ARG A 62 2.98 -22.69 14.71
CA ARG A 62 2.73 -21.62 15.68
C ARG A 62 3.39 -21.89 17.03
N SER A 63 3.18 -23.08 17.58
CA SER A 63 3.45 -23.41 18.99
C SER A 63 4.86 -23.93 19.20
N GLU A 64 5.37 -24.74 18.27
CA GLU A 64 6.70 -25.34 18.38
C GLU A 64 7.77 -24.48 17.68
N TRP A 65 7.44 -23.84 16.54
CA TRP A 65 8.42 -23.04 15.77
C TRP A 65 8.31 -21.53 16.01
N GLY A 66 7.25 -21.06 16.68
CA GLY A 66 7.06 -19.65 17.01
C GLY A 66 6.67 -18.75 15.83
N VAL A 67 6.12 -19.31 14.74
CA VAL A 67 5.67 -18.52 13.59
C VAL A 67 4.44 -17.70 13.95
N VAL A 68 4.47 -16.39 13.66
CA VAL A 68 3.38 -15.44 13.95
C VAL A 68 2.75 -14.82 12.70
N PHE A 69 3.29 -15.10 11.52
CA PHE A 69 2.80 -14.61 10.24
C PHE A 69 2.72 -15.76 9.22
N PHE A 70 1.52 -16.03 8.73
CA PHE A 70 1.21 -17.15 7.85
C PHE A 70 0.66 -16.65 6.53
N LYS A 71 1.44 -16.78 5.44
CA LYS A 71 0.91 -16.65 4.06
C LYS A 71 0.48 -18.03 3.56
N ILE A 72 -0.83 -18.21 3.33
CA ILE A 72 -1.42 -19.42 2.76
C ILE A 72 -1.84 -19.16 1.31
N ASP A 73 -1.37 -19.99 0.39
CA ASP A 73 -1.46 -19.74 -1.05
C ASP A 73 -2.13 -20.90 -1.80
N PHE A 74 -2.51 -20.66 -3.05
CA PHE A 74 -3.23 -21.63 -3.90
C PHE A 74 -4.50 -22.19 -3.23
N ILE A 75 -5.12 -21.41 -2.34
CA ILE A 75 -6.22 -21.92 -1.52
C ILE A 75 -7.50 -22.16 -2.32
N PHE A 76 -7.59 -21.66 -3.56
CA PHE A 76 -8.64 -22.02 -4.51
C PHE A 76 -8.77 -23.53 -4.74
N ALA A 77 -7.70 -24.31 -4.50
CA ALA A 77 -7.70 -25.76 -4.69
C ALA A 77 -8.82 -26.46 -3.90
N ALA A 78 -9.11 -26.03 -2.66
CA ALA A 78 -10.19 -26.59 -1.86
C ALA A 78 -11.60 -26.34 -2.44
N ALA A 79 -11.74 -25.34 -3.31
CA ALA A 79 -12.98 -24.96 -3.96
C ALA A 79 -13.12 -25.50 -5.39
N LEU A 80 -12.23 -26.37 -5.86
CA LEU A 80 -12.33 -26.96 -7.19
C LEU A 80 -13.56 -27.88 -7.32
N PRO A 81 -14.14 -28.01 -8.53
CA PRO A 81 -15.21 -28.98 -8.77
C PRO A 81 -14.69 -30.41 -8.58
N GLY A 82 -15.55 -31.28 -8.04
CA GLY A 82 -15.22 -32.68 -7.76
C GLY A 82 -16.11 -33.28 -6.68
N ARG A 83 -16.07 -34.60 -6.56
CA ARG A 83 -16.69 -35.39 -5.50
C ARG A 83 -15.89 -35.28 -4.21
N ARG A 84 -16.62 -35.01 -3.14
CA ARG A 84 -16.14 -34.80 -1.79
C ARG A 84 -16.56 -35.94 -0.88
N HIS A 85 -15.83 -36.12 0.21
CA HIS A 85 -16.14 -37.01 1.31
C HIS A 85 -17.51 -36.65 1.91
N ASP A 86 -17.76 -35.36 2.18
CA ASP A 86 -19.08 -34.86 2.53
C ASP A 86 -19.78 -34.29 1.29
N SER A 87 -20.63 -35.12 0.67
CA SER A 87 -21.36 -34.75 -0.55
C SER A 87 -22.42 -33.68 -0.35
N THR A 88 -22.76 -33.34 0.90
CA THR A 88 -23.74 -32.29 1.23
C THR A 88 -23.13 -30.89 1.22
N VAL A 89 -21.80 -30.80 1.13
CA VAL A 89 -21.04 -29.56 1.30
C VAL A 89 -20.69 -28.93 -0.03
N THR A 90 -20.99 -27.65 -0.14
CA THR A 90 -20.63 -26.84 -1.31
C THR A 90 -19.12 -26.55 -1.35
N ARG A 91 -18.61 -26.20 -2.54
CA ARG A 91 -17.21 -25.79 -2.75
C ARG A 91 -16.80 -24.61 -1.84
N ALA A 92 -17.72 -23.66 -1.63
CA ALA A 92 -17.49 -22.51 -0.79
C ALA A 92 -17.34 -22.91 0.69
N GLN A 93 -18.18 -23.82 1.17
CA GLN A 93 -18.09 -24.37 2.52
C GLN A 93 -16.84 -25.23 2.71
N ALA A 94 -16.43 -26.02 1.71
CA ALA A 94 -15.20 -26.81 1.76
C ALA A 94 -13.95 -25.93 1.94
N LEU A 95 -13.82 -24.88 1.13
CA LEU A 95 -12.75 -23.88 1.31
C LEU A 95 -12.81 -23.26 2.70
N ARG A 96 -14.01 -22.85 3.15
CA ARG A 96 -14.19 -22.24 4.46
C ARG A 96 -13.73 -23.16 5.60
N ARG A 97 -14.13 -24.44 5.58
CA ARG A 97 -13.71 -25.46 6.57
C ARG A 97 -12.19 -25.61 6.63
N GLY A 98 -11.52 -25.64 5.47
CA GLY A 98 -10.07 -25.72 5.40
C GLY A 98 -9.38 -24.51 6.05
N VAL A 99 -9.86 -23.30 5.77
CA VAL A 99 -9.31 -22.06 6.36
C VAL A 99 -9.64 -21.96 7.86
N GLU A 100 -10.83 -22.39 8.29
CA GLU A 100 -11.22 -22.50 9.71
C GLU A 100 -10.29 -23.46 10.48
N ALA A 101 -9.94 -24.61 9.89
CA ALA A 101 -8.98 -25.54 10.50
C ALA A 101 -7.59 -24.91 10.69
N ILE A 102 -7.12 -24.17 9.67
CA ILE A 102 -5.85 -23.42 9.75
C ILE A 102 -5.93 -22.35 10.86
N ARG A 103 -6.98 -21.53 10.86
CA ARG A 103 -7.20 -20.48 11.90
C ARG A 103 -7.21 -21.09 13.30
N ALA A 104 -7.93 -22.19 13.49
CA ALA A 104 -7.99 -22.90 14.76
C ALA A 104 -6.63 -23.48 15.20
N GLY A 105 -5.73 -23.78 14.25
CA GLY A 105 -4.38 -24.23 14.53
C GLY A 105 -3.45 -23.10 14.98
N ILE A 106 -3.51 -21.95 14.30
CA ILE A 106 -2.59 -20.82 14.57
C ILE A 106 -3.04 -19.88 15.69
N GLY A 107 -4.32 -19.93 16.08
CA GLY A 107 -4.92 -19.02 17.07
C GLY A 107 -5.30 -17.65 16.49
N ASP A 108 -5.93 -16.82 17.32
CA ASP A 108 -6.42 -15.49 16.91
C ASP A 108 -5.34 -14.40 16.96
N ASP A 109 -4.17 -14.68 17.57
CA ASP A 109 -3.06 -13.74 17.72
C ASP A 109 -2.05 -13.77 16.56
N ALA A 110 -2.07 -14.83 15.74
CA ALA A 110 -1.22 -14.94 14.56
C ALA A 110 -1.87 -14.29 13.34
N PHE A 111 -1.06 -13.59 12.53
CA PHE A 111 -1.54 -12.95 11.31
C PHE A 111 -1.66 -13.97 10.16
N LEU A 112 -2.84 -14.09 9.57
CA LEU A 112 -3.13 -14.97 8.43
C LEU A 112 -3.38 -14.15 7.16
N LEU A 113 -2.48 -14.30 6.19
CA LEU A 113 -2.58 -13.74 4.85
C LEU A 113 -3.06 -14.81 3.86
N GLY A 114 -4.27 -14.65 3.34
CA GLY A 114 -4.80 -15.49 2.26
C GLY A 114 -4.28 -15.07 0.87
N CYS A 115 -4.04 -16.04 0.00
CA CYS A 115 -3.55 -15.83 -1.36
C CYS A 115 -4.07 -16.92 -2.32
N GLY A 116 -4.28 -16.55 -3.59
CA GLY A 116 -4.84 -17.45 -4.60
C GLY A 116 -6.21 -17.97 -4.19
N ALA A 117 -7.13 -17.07 -3.81
CA ALA A 117 -8.34 -17.41 -3.08
C ALA A 117 -9.64 -16.97 -3.75
N PRO A 118 -10.69 -17.81 -3.78
CA PRO A 118 -12.06 -17.34 -3.79
C PRO A 118 -12.30 -16.46 -2.55
N LEU A 119 -12.63 -15.19 -2.77
CA LEU A 119 -12.59 -14.16 -1.73
C LEU A 119 -13.65 -14.37 -0.62
N GLY A 120 -14.91 -14.58 -1.01
CA GLY A 120 -16.05 -14.60 -0.08
C GLY A 120 -15.91 -15.59 1.09
N PRO A 121 -15.58 -16.87 0.84
CA PRO A 121 -15.42 -17.87 1.91
C PRO A 121 -14.37 -17.53 2.98
N CYS A 122 -13.40 -16.66 2.66
CA CYS A 122 -12.30 -16.28 3.55
C CYS A 122 -12.66 -15.12 4.50
N VAL A 123 -13.77 -14.40 4.25
CA VAL A 123 -14.19 -13.25 5.07
C VAL A 123 -14.44 -13.70 6.51
N GLY A 124 -13.85 -12.95 7.45
CA GLY A 124 -13.91 -13.22 8.89
C GLY A 124 -12.93 -14.30 9.39
N LEU A 125 -12.06 -14.83 8.53
CA LEU A 125 -11.06 -15.84 8.90
C LEU A 125 -9.61 -15.37 8.72
N VAL A 126 -9.35 -14.61 7.65
CA VAL A 126 -8.04 -14.05 7.32
C VAL A 126 -7.90 -12.62 7.85
N ASP A 127 -6.69 -12.22 8.22
CA ASP A 127 -6.37 -10.85 8.63
C ASP A 127 -5.98 -9.99 7.42
N GLY A 128 -5.33 -10.62 6.44
CA GLY A 128 -4.95 -10.03 5.16
C GLY A 128 -5.34 -10.90 3.97
N MET A 129 -5.51 -10.29 2.81
CA MET A 129 -5.80 -11.02 1.57
C MET A 129 -5.09 -10.37 0.39
N ARG A 130 -4.36 -11.18 -0.39
CA ARG A 130 -3.86 -10.80 -1.71
C ARG A 130 -5.04 -10.50 -2.61
N VAL A 131 -5.14 -9.26 -3.09
CA VAL A 131 -6.29 -8.78 -3.87
C VAL A 131 -6.03 -8.73 -5.37
N GLY A 132 -4.84 -9.08 -5.86
CA GLY A 132 -4.51 -9.10 -7.28
C GLY A 132 -3.60 -10.27 -7.67
N PRO A 133 -3.23 -10.38 -8.97
CA PRO A 133 -2.18 -11.28 -9.42
C PRO A 133 -0.83 -10.91 -8.81
N ASP A 134 0.20 -11.70 -9.11
CA ASP A 134 1.56 -11.41 -8.65
C ASP A 134 2.08 -10.10 -9.26
N VAL A 135 2.70 -9.26 -8.44
CA VAL A 135 3.51 -8.14 -8.92
C VAL A 135 4.81 -8.71 -9.45
N ASP A 136 5.12 -8.35 -10.68
CA ASP A 136 6.37 -8.71 -11.34
C ASP A 136 7.23 -7.45 -11.53
N PRO A 137 8.57 -7.57 -11.51
CA PRO A 137 9.50 -6.50 -11.87
C PRO A 137 9.45 -6.03 -13.34
N ASN A 138 8.41 -6.41 -14.08
CA ASN A 138 8.03 -5.83 -15.37
C ASN A 138 6.69 -5.09 -15.24
N TRP A 139 6.55 -4.00 -15.99
CA TRP A 139 5.33 -3.19 -15.94
C TRP A 139 4.13 -3.93 -16.55
N HIS A 140 4.30 -4.44 -17.77
CA HIS A 140 3.30 -5.23 -18.48
C HIS A 140 3.54 -6.73 -18.32
N PRO A 141 2.48 -7.56 -18.40
CA PRO A 141 2.64 -9.01 -18.40
C PRO A 141 3.27 -9.50 -19.71
N ILE A 142 3.88 -10.69 -19.68
CA ILE A 142 4.48 -11.34 -20.86
C ILE A 142 3.44 -11.51 -21.98
N TRP A 143 2.19 -11.82 -21.62
CA TRP A 143 1.06 -11.87 -22.54
C TRP A 143 0.10 -10.73 -22.21
N SER A 144 0.17 -9.64 -22.97
CA SER A 144 -0.52 -8.36 -22.72
C SER A 144 -2.04 -8.45 -22.55
N HIS A 145 -2.68 -9.50 -23.06
CA HIS A 145 -4.13 -9.71 -22.97
C HIS A 145 -4.58 -10.50 -21.73
N ASP A 146 -3.65 -11.14 -21.01
CA ASP A 146 -3.96 -11.88 -19.80
C ASP A 146 -3.70 -11.03 -18.56
N LEU A 147 -4.78 -10.41 -18.05
CA LEU A 147 -4.74 -9.56 -16.86
C LEU A 147 -4.55 -10.34 -15.55
N SER A 148 -4.50 -11.67 -15.60
CA SER A 148 -4.18 -12.53 -14.46
C SER A 148 -2.69 -12.89 -14.37
N MET A 149 -1.93 -12.61 -15.43
CA MET A 149 -0.49 -12.86 -15.46
C MET A 149 0.29 -11.88 -14.56
N PRO A 150 1.43 -12.31 -14.02
CA PRO A 150 2.28 -11.45 -13.20
C PRO A 150 2.71 -10.18 -13.94
N SER A 151 2.41 -9.02 -13.35
CA SER A 151 2.91 -7.71 -13.77
C SER A 151 2.62 -6.65 -12.72
N THR A 152 3.44 -5.60 -12.67
CA THR A 152 3.17 -4.46 -11.79
C THR A 152 1.83 -3.80 -12.12
N GLU A 153 1.51 -3.61 -13.40
CA GLU A 153 0.25 -2.99 -13.84
C GLU A 153 -0.98 -3.83 -13.44
N SER A 154 -0.96 -5.15 -13.67
CA SER A 154 -2.06 -6.06 -13.37
C SER A 154 -2.31 -6.18 -11.86
N GLY A 155 -1.23 -6.19 -11.06
CA GLY A 155 -1.30 -6.15 -9.60
C GLY A 155 -1.96 -4.84 -9.10
N LEU A 156 -1.51 -3.70 -9.61
CA LEU A 156 -2.06 -2.38 -9.27
C LEU A 156 -3.52 -2.22 -9.70
N ARG A 157 -3.87 -2.66 -10.92
CA ARG A 157 -5.24 -2.67 -11.45
C ARG A 157 -6.22 -3.33 -10.49
N ASN A 158 -5.91 -4.55 -10.06
CA ASN A 158 -6.77 -5.30 -9.15
C ASN A 158 -6.82 -4.68 -7.75
N SER A 159 -5.68 -4.17 -7.27
CA SER A 159 -5.60 -3.49 -5.97
C SER A 159 -6.48 -2.24 -5.92
N LEU A 160 -6.51 -1.45 -7.00
CA LEU A 160 -7.40 -0.30 -7.16
C LEU A 160 -8.87 -0.73 -7.23
N ALA A 161 -9.19 -1.71 -8.07
CA ALA A 161 -10.57 -2.19 -8.24
C ALA A 161 -11.16 -2.78 -6.95
N ARG A 162 -10.31 -3.27 -6.05
CA ARG A 162 -10.69 -3.90 -4.78
C ARG A 162 -10.32 -3.05 -3.56
N ALA A 163 -9.98 -1.77 -3.75
CA ALA A 163 -9.61 -0.86 -2.67
C ALA A 163 -10.67 -0.75 -1.57
N ALA A 164 -11.96 -0.89 -1.93
CA ALA A 164 -13.06 -0.86 -0.98
C ALA A 164 -13.02 -1.97 0.09
N PHE A 165 -12.33 -3.08 -0.14
CA PHE A 165 -12.23 -4.19 0.82
C PHE A 165 -11.29 -3.89 2.00
N HIS A 166 -10.32 -2.99 1.82
CA HIS A 166 -9.36 -2.65 2.86
C HIS A 166 -10.06 -2.02 4.07
N GLY A 167 -9.74 -2.54 5.27
CA GLY A 167 -10.29 -2.04 6.52
C GLY A 167 -11.78 -2.35 6.73
N ARG A 168 -12.39 -3.14 5.82
CA ARG A 168 -13.78 -3.59 5.91
C ARG A 168 -13.89 -5.11 5.98
N LEU A 169 -13.17 -5.80 5.10
CA LEU A 169 -13.12 -7.27 5.09
C LEU A 169 -11.83 -7.82 5.70
N TRP A 170 -10.71 -7.12 5.47
CA TRP A 170 -9.35 -7.49 5.87
C TRP A 170 -8.36 -6.32 5.58
N ALA A 171 -7.09 -6.52 5.89
CA ALA A 171 -6.01 -5.74 5.27
C ALA A 171 -5.80 -6.18 3.81
N ASN A 172 -5.94 -5.25 2.86
CA ASN A 172 -5.62 -5.58 1.47
C ASN A 172 -4.10 -5.76 1.34
N ASP A 173 -3.69 -6.82 0.68
CA ASP A 173 -2.31 -7.04 0.24
C ASP A 173 -2.24 -6.77 -1.28
N PRO A 174 -1.64 -5.65 -1.70
CA PRO A 174 -1.42 -5.31 -3.11
C PRO A 174 -0.23 -6.08 -3.72
N ASP A 175 0.29 -7.07 -3.00
CA ASP A 175 1.56 -7.75 -3.23
C ASP A 175 2.78 -6.83 -2.99
N CYS A 176 3.96 -7.38 -3.27
CA CYS A 176 5.21 -6.82 -2.81
C CYS A 176 5.59 -5.53 -3.53
N LEU A 177 6.07 -4.57 -2.76
CA LEU A 177 6.72 -3.39 -3.24
C LEU A 177 8.17 -3.72 -3.63
N LEU A 178 8.57 -3.26 -4.81
CA LEU A 178 9.87 -3.55 -5.40
C LEU A 178 10.62 -2.24 -5.65
N VAL A 179 11.71 -2.01 -4.93
CA VAL A 179 12.59 -0.84 -5.11
C VAL A 179 13.97 -1.23 -5.61
N ARG A 180 14.26 -2.49 -5.96
CA ARG A 180 15.48 -2.85 -6.70
C ARG A 180 15.61 -2.09 -8.02
N GLN A 181 16.84 -1.99 -8.52
CA GLN A 181 17.11 -1.31 -9.78
C GLN A 181 16.87 -2.26 -10.97
N ARG A 182 16.45 -1.68 -12.09
CA ARG A 182 16.46 -2.30 -13.41
C ARG A 182 17.75 -3.09 -13.66
N GLY A 183 17.60 -4.29 -14.23
CA GLY A 183 18.67 -5.24 -14.51
C GLY A 183 18.26 -6.17 -15.66
N PRO A 184 19.07 -7.20 -15.96
CA PRO A 184 18.80 -8.13 -17.06
C PRO A 184 17.40 -8.76 -17.02
N ASP A 185 16.89 -9.05 -15.81
CA ASP A 185 15.61 -9.74 -15.60
C ASP A 185 14.54 -8.83 -14.97
N LEU A 186 14.76 -7.50 -14.99
CA LEU A 186 13.95 -6.52 -14.25
C LEU A 186 13.82 -5.25 -15.09
N ASP A 187 12.62 -4.90 -15.56
CA ASP A 187 12.45 -3.78 -16.50
C ASP A 187 11.84 -2.50 -15.89
N LEU A 188 11.35 -2.53 -14.64
CA LEU A 188 10.71 -1.35 -14.03
C LEU A 188 11.59 -0.10 -14.07
N VAL A 189 11.12 0.92 -14.78
CA VAL A 189 11.76 2.24 -14.80
C VAL A 189 11.43 3.02 -13.53
N LEU A 190 12.11 4.16 -13.34
CA LEU A 190 11.99 4.93 -12.10
C LEU A 190 10.54 5.37 -11.80
N ASN A 191 9.77 5.73 -12.83
CA ASN A 191 8.42 6.23 -12.66
C ASN A 191 7.44 5.13 -12.29
N GLU A 192 7.56 3.96 -12.93
CA GLU A 192 6.75 2.77 -12.64
C GLU A 192 6.98 2.28 -11.20
N MET A 193 8.24 2.23 -10.76
CA MET A 193 8.56 1.89 -9.37
C MET A 193 8.02 2.93 -8.39
N ARG A 194 8.12 4.22 -8.72
CA ARG A 194 7.51 5.29 -7.90
C ARG A 194 5.98 5.20 -7.88
N THR A 195 5.37 4.77 -8.97
CA THR A 195 3.93 4.52 -9.07
C THR A 195 3.52 3.35 -8.19
N LEU A 196 4.22 2.22 -8.26
CA LEU A 196 4.03 1.10 -7.33
C LEU A 196 4.15 1.59 -5.88
N THR A 197 5.21 2.35 -5.57
CA THR A 197 5.43 2.91 -4.24
C THR A 197 4.30 3.85 -3.80
N ALA A 198 3.87 4.75 -4.68
CA ALA A 198 2.84 5.73 -4.39
C ALA A 198 1.49 5.08 -4.16
N LEU A 199 1.08 4.17 -5.04
CA LEU A 199 -0.22 3.53 -4.97
C LEU A 199 -0.30 2.55 -3.80
N VAL A 200 0.75 1.77 -3.51
CA VAL A 200 0.79 0.94 -2.29
C VAL A 200 0.65 1.81 -1.04
N ALA A 201 1.39 2.92 -0.95
CA ALA A 201 1.30 3.83 0.20
C ALA A 201 -0.09 4.49 0.32
N LEU A 202 -0.69 4.91 -0.79
CA LEU A 202 -2.02 5.53 -0.82
C LEU A 202 -3.15 4.52 -0.54
N MET A 203 -3.00 3.25 -0.90
CA MET A 203 -3.98 2.22 -0.58
C MET A 203 -3.96 1.81 0.90
N GLY A 204 -2.91 2.15 1.64
CA GLY A 204 -2.86 2.12 3.11
C GLY A 204 -2.84 0.74 3.77
N GLY A 205 -2.97 -0.33 2.98
CA GLY A 205 -2.99 -1.72 3.42
C GLY A 205 -1.62 -2.30 3.74
N MET A 206 -1.44 -3.59 3.47
CA MET A 206 -0.16 -4.24 3.72
C MET A 206 0.92 -3.65 2.80
N THR A 207 2.10 -3.40 3.36
CA THR A 207 3.29 -3.02 2.61
C THR A 207 4.38 -4.05 2.90
N LEU A 208 4.66 -4.89 1.91
CA LEU A 208 5.67 -5.95 1.99
C LEU A 208 6.80 -5.64 1.01
N ASP A 209 8.05 -5.76 1.44
CA ASP A 209 9.22 -5.68 0.54
C ASP A 209 9.64 -7.09 0.14
N SER A 210 9.95 -7.28 -1.14
CA SER A 210 10.50 -8.54 -1.64
C SER A 210 11.79 -8.32 -2.42
N ASP A 211 12.66 -7.44 -1.91
CA ASP A 211 13.99 -7.19 -2.47
C ASP A 211 15.10 -7.88 -1.68
N HIS A 212 16.21 -8.17 -2.37
CA HIS A 212 17.45 -8.54 -1.69
C HIS A 212 18.10 -7.26 -1.11
N LEU A 213 17.67 -6.86 0.10
CA LEU A 213 18.02 -5.57 0.73
C LEU A 213 19.52 -5.19 0.68
N PRO A 214 20.48 -6.08 1.02
CA PRO A 214 21.91 -5.81 0.87
C PRO A 214 22.38 -5.41 -0.53
N LYS A 215 21.69 -5.81 -1.60
CA LYS A 215 22.02 -5.47 -2.99
C LYS A 215 21.35 -4.18 -3.48
N ILE A 216 20.46 -3.59 -2.70
CA ILE A 216 19.78 -2.35 -3.10
C ILE A 216 20.77 -1.18 -3.03
N ARG A 217 20.87 -0.40 -4.11
CA ARG A 217 21.64 0.86 -4.10
C ARG A 217 21.14 1.77 -2.97
N PRO A 218 22.02 2.34 -2.12
CA PRO A 218 21.60 3.10 -0.93
C PRO A 218 20.57 4.20 -1.19
N GLY A 219 20.64 4.87 -2.34
CA GLY A 219 19.71 5.92 -2.75
C GLY A 219 18.27 5.45 -3.07
N ARG A 220 18.03 4.14 -3.18
CA ARG A 220 16.69 3.56 -3.47
C ARG A 220 15.95 3.10 -2.21
N LEU A 221 16.66 2.76 -1.13
CA LEU A 221 16.05 2.42 0.17
C LEU A 221 15.13 3.53 0.72
N LYS A 222 15.32 4.78 0.27
CA LYS A 222 14.43 5.88 0.65
C LYS A 222 12.97 5.64 0.24
N TYR A 223 12.70 4.94 -0.87
CA TYR A 223 11.34 4.69 -1.32
C TYR A 223 10.59 3.76 -0.35
N LEU A 224 11.27 2.75 0.21
CA LEU A 224 10.73 1.95 1.32
C LEU A 224 10.41 2.81 2.53
N ARG A 225 11.37 3.66 2.96
CA ARG A 225 11.17 4.54 4.11
C ARG A 225 10.02 5.52 3.90
N GLN A 226 9.77 5.95 2.66
CA GLN A 226 8.72 6.89 2.31
C GLN A 226 7.33 6.25 2.19
N ALA A 227 7.24 4.92 2.10
CA ALA A 227 5.98 4.17 2.08
C ALA A 227 5.66 3.45 3.41
N LEU A 228 6.56 3.56 4.40
CA LEU A 228 6.43 2.90 5.69
C LEU A 228 6.41 3.91 6.86
N PRO A 229 5.65 3.64 7.94
CA PRO A 229 4.65 2.56 8.03
C PRO A 229 3.44 2.84 7.11
N PRO A 230 2.65 1.80 6.75
CA PRO A 230 1.39 2.00 6.05
C PRO A 230 0.46 2.93 6.85
N THR A 231 -0.38 3.69 6.15
CA THR A 231 -1.31 4.63 6.80
C THR A 231 -2.45 3.93 7.54
N GLY A 232 -2.78 2.68 7.19
CA GLY A 232 -3.98 1.98 7.65
C GLY A 232 -5.29 2.53 7.08
N VAL A 233 -5.22 3.55 6.21
CA VAL A 233 -6.38 4.21 5.60
C VAL A 233 -6.17 4.28 4.10
N ALA A 234 -7.07 3.65 3.34
CA ALA A 234 -7.06 3.70 1.89
C ALA A 234 -7.55 5.05 1.37
N ALA A 235 -6.79 5.62 0.43
CA ALA A 235 -7.27 6.61 -0.52
C ALA A 235 -8.41 6.01 -1.35
N ARG A 236 -9.43 6.82 -1.66
CA ARG A 236 -10.55 6.41 -2.50
C ARG A 236 -10.21 6.62 -3.97
N PRO A 237 -10.31 5.58 -4.82
CA PRO A 237 -10.37 5.76 -6.28
C PRO A 237 -11.64 6.54 -6.64
N LEU A 238 -11.50 7.68 -7.30
CA LEU A 238 -12.62 8.59 -7.58
C LEU A 238 -13.35 8.25 -8.88
N ASP A 239 -12.64 7.69 -9.85
CA ASP A 239 -13.06 7.49 -11.24
C ASP A 239 -13.06 6.01 -11.65
N LEU A 240 -13.14 5.09 -10.68
CA LEU A 240 -13.08 3.64 -10.90
C LEU A 240 -14.19 3.10 -11.83
N PHE A 241 -15.34 3.78 -11.90
CA PHE A 241 -16.44 3.40 -12.79
C PHE A 241 -16.47 4.19 -14.11
N GLU A 242 -15.52 5.11 -14.29
CA GLU A 242 -15.36 5.92 -15.50
C GLU A 242 -14.18 5.45 -16.35
N HIS A 243 -13.19 4.83 -15.71
CA HIS A 243 -11.98 4.31 -16.33
C HIS A 243 -11.67 2.90 -15.84
N GLU A 244 -11.17 2.07 -16.75
CA GLU A 244 -10.75 0.70 -16.43
C GLU A 244 -9.67 0.65 -15.34
N MET A 245 -8.72 1.59 -15.40
CA MET A 245 -7.78 1.87 -14.32
C MET A 245 -8.03 3.28 -13.80
N ALA A 246 -8.41 3.37 -12.51
CA ALA A 246 -8.62 4.64 -11.84
C ALA A 246 -7.40 5.55 -11.99
N ARG A 247 -7.61 6.79 -12.41
CA ARG A 247 -6.54 7.78 -12.60
C ARG A 247 -6.42 8.69 -11.40
N LEU A 248 -7.51 8.85 -10.63
CA LEU A 248 -7.58 9.75 -9.49
C LEU A 248 -7.84 8.97 -8.21
N LEU A 249 -6.92 9.11 -7.25
CA LEU A 249 -7.09 8.65 -5.89
C LEU A 249 -7.08 9.85 -4.94
N LEU A 250 -7.89 9.81 -3.89
CA LEU A 250 -7.91 10.87 -2.88
C LEU A 250 -7.86 10.30 -1.46
N LEU A 251 -6.85 10.72 -0.71
CA LEU A 251 -6.72 10.48 0.72
C LEU A 251 -7.01 11.78 1.49
N PRO A 252 -8.17 11.90 2.16
CA PRO A 252 -8.39 12.97 3.12
C PRO A 252 -7.59 12.70 4.39
N VAL A 253 -6.86 13.71 4.87
CA VAL A 253 -6.15 13.67 6.15
C VAL A 253 -6.80 14.67 7.09
N VAL A 254 -7.32 14.17 8.21
CA VAL A 254 -8.02 14.95 9.24
C VAL A 254 -7.30 14.77 10.56
N ARG A 255 -6.86 15.87 11.16
CA ARG A 255 -6.17 15.95 12.45
C ARG A 255 -6.73 17.11 13.25
N ASP A 256 -6.46 17.14 14.55
CA ASP A 256 -6.94 18.20 15.45
C ASP A 256 -6.38 19.59 15.05
N TRP A 257 -5.20 19.61 14.44
CA TRP A 257 -4.53 20.82 13.95
C TRP A 257 -4.86 21.18 12.50
N GLY A 258 -5.68 20.40 11.81
CA GLY A 258 -6.15 20.77 10.47
C GLY A 258 -6.51 19.62 9.55
N ARG A 259 -6.94 20.01 8.35
CA ARG A 259 -7.39 19.11 7.29
C ARG A 259 -6.71 19.42 5.97
N TRP A 260 -6.29 18.40 5.25
CA TRP A 260 -5.74 18.50 3.89
C TRP A 260 -6.05 17.21 3.12
N TRP A 261 -5.69 17.21 1.83
CA TRP A 261 -5.93 16.08 0.95
C TRP A 261 -4.65 15.72 0.21
N VAL A 262 -4.43 14.43 0.00
CA VAL A 262 -3.36 13.90 -0.84
C VAL A 262 -4.01 13.18 -2.01
N ALA A 263 -3.78 13.67 -3.22
CA ALA A 263 -4.25 13.07 -4.44
C ALA A 263 -3.13 12.28 -5.14
N GLY A 264 -3.44 11.06 -5.57
CA GLY A 264 -2.66 10.34 -6.58
C GLY A 264 -3.27 10.60 -7.95
N VAL A 265 -2.47 11.08 -8.90
CA VAL A 265 -2.90 11.34 -10.28
C VAL A 265 -2.01 10.51 -11.21
N THR A 266 -2.58 9.53 -11.89
CA THR A 266 -1.81 8.55 -12.67
C THR A 266 -1.95 8.74 -14.17
N ASN A 267 -0.82 8.79 -14.88
CA ASN A 267 -0.75 8.64 -16.32
C ASN A 267 -0.48 7.17 -16.67
N TRP A 268 -1.53 6.43 -17.01
CA TRP A 268 -1.43 5.02 -17.43
C TRP A 268 -0.90 4.83 -18.86
N GLY A 269 -0.70 5.92 -19.63
CA GLY A 269 -0.25 5.81 -21.01
C GLY A 269 1.28 5.75 -21.17
N ASP A 270 1.72 5.27 -22.33
CA ASP A 270 3.14 5.09 -22.69
C ASP A 270 3.87 6.38 -23.11
N ARG A 271 3.19 7.52 -23.05
CA ARG A 271 3.74 8.81 -23.48
C ARG A 271 3.71 9.84 -22.37
N THR A 272 4.71 10.72 -22.40
CA THR A 272 4.65 11.94 -21.59
C THR A 272 3.54 12.82 -22.11
N THR A 273 2.66 13.25 -21.22
CA THR A 273 1.52 14.12 -21.54
C THR A 273 1.49 15.35 -20.65
N GLU A 274 0.67 16.32 -21.01
CA GLU A 274 0.18 17.32 -20.06
C GLU A 274 -1.09 16.76 -19.40
N THR A 275 -1.23 16.94 -18.09
CA THR A 275 -2.43 16.51 -17.35
C THR A 275 -2.96 17.67 -16.53
N THR A 276 -4.19 18.07 -16.80
CA THR A 276 -4.91 19.08 -16.02
C THR A 276 -5.97 18.39 -15.17
N ILE A 277 -5.94 18.65 -13.88
CA ILE A 277 -6.87 18.11 -12.89
C ILE A 277 -7.76 19.26 -12.42
N ARG A 278 -9.07 19.15 -12.63
CA ARG A 278 -10.01 20.12 -12.07
C ARG A 278 -10.23 19.77 -10.61
N LEU A 279 -10.24 20.76 -9.73
CA LEU A 279 -10.48 20.53 -8.30
C LEU A 279 -11.87 19.94 -8.04
N ALA A 280 -12.84 20.24 -8.91
CA ALA A 280 -14.17 19.65 -8.89
C ALA A 280 -14.18 18.12 -9.12
N ASP A 281 -13.17 17.58 -9.82
CA ASP A 281 -13.03 16.14 -10.06
C ASP A 281 -12.41 15.42 -8.85
N LEU A 282 -11.82 16.16 -7.91
CA LEU A 282 -11.16 15.63 -6.72
C LEU A 282 -12.05 15.58 -5.48
N ASP A 283 -13.36 15.85 -5.61
CA ASP A 283 -14.33 15.87 -4.50
C ASP A 283 -13.84 16.70 -3.29
N LEU A 284 -13.11 17.79 -3.60
CA LEU A 284 -12.62 18.75 -2.62
C LEU A 284 -13.73 19.75 -2.28
N PRO A 285 -13.82 20.23 -1.03
CA PRO A 285 -14.67 21.37 -0.71
C PRO A 285 -14.32 22.60 -1.59
N PRO A 286 -15.29 23.46 -1.91
CA PRO A 286 -14.98 24.73 -2.58
C PRO A 286 -13.97 25.55 -1.78
N GLY A 287 -12.94 26.07 -2.45
CA GLY A 287 -11.90 26.84 -1.78
C GLY A 287 -10.64 27.01 -2.61
N ARG A 288 -9.65 27.68 -2.00
CA ARG A 288 -8.31 27.87 -2.56
C ARG A 288 -7.34 26.96 -1.83
N TYR A 289 -6.47 26.29 -2.59
CA TYR A 289 -5.55 25.28 -2.05
C TYR A 289 -4.12 25.55 -2.47
N HIS A 290 -3.21 25.53 -1.50
CA HIS A 290 -1.80 25.30 -1.77
C HIS A 290 -1.61 23.92 -2.38
N VAL A 291 -0.88 23.83 -3.49
CA VAL A 291 -0.59 22.56 -4.16
C VAL A 291 0.91 22.23 -4.12
N TYR A 292 1.26 21.05 -3.64
CA TYR A 292 2.64 20.57 -3.58
C TYR A 292 2.82 19.20 -4.23
N HIS A 293 3.82 19.07 -5.11
CA HIS A 293 4.15 17.82 -5.79
C HIS A 293 5.27 17.07 -5.06
N TYR A 294 4.93 15.91 -4.51
CA TYR A 294 5.82 15.13 -3.64
C TYR A 294 7.11 14.69 -4.34
N TRP A 295 7.02 13.94 -5.46
CA TRP A 295 8.20 13.37 -6.12
C TRP A 295 9.16 14.42 -6.68
N ARG A 296 8.63 15.55 -7.16
CA ARG A 296 9.41 16.65 -7.74
C ARG A 296 9.91 17.64 -6.70
N ARG A 297 9.46 17.51 -5.44
CA ARG A 297 9.74 18.44 -4.35
C ARG A 297 9.42 19.89 -4.73
N ARG A 298 8.26 20.10 -5.37
CA ARG A 298 7.92 21.37 -6.00
C ARG A 298 6.57 21.89 -5.53
N TYR A 299 6.56 23.12 -5.04
CA TYR A 299 5.33 23.88 -4.84
C TYR A 299 4.79 24.36 -6.19
N LEU A 300 3.52 24.07 -6.48
CA LEU A 300 2.87 24.38 -7.75
C LEU A 300 2.05 25.68 -7.69
N GLY A 301 1.99 26.34 -6.53
CA GLY A 301 1.20 27.55 -6.34
C GLY A 301 -0.13 27.28 -5.65
N VAL A 302 -0.99 28.30 -5.67
CA VAL A 302 -2.37 28.22 -5.17
C VAL A 302 -3.29 27.93 -6.36
N ALA A 303 -4.15 26.92 -6.22
CA ALA A 303 -5.18 26.56 -7.19
C ALA A 303 -6.57 26.68 -6.56
N ASP A 304 -7.54 27.14 -7.35
CA ASP A 304 -8.95 27.28 -6.97
C ASP A 304 -9.91 26.59 -7.95
N ASN A 305 -9.50 26.41 -9.20
CA ASN A 305 -10.28 25.70 -10.22
C ASN A 305 -9.59 24.44 -10.74
N ALA A 306 -8.31 24.54 -11.11
CA ALA A 306 -7.55 23.42 -11.67
C ALA A 306 -6.04 23.53 -11.37
N VAL A 307 -5.35 22.41 -11.46
CA VAL A 307 -3.89 22.33 -11.46
C VAL A 307 -3.39 21.53 -12.66
N THR A 308 -2.30 21.98 -13.28
CA THR A 308 -1.71 21.31 -14.44
C THR A 308 -0.33 20.75 -14.13
N ILE A 309 -0.12 19.49 -14.52
CA ILE A 309 1.17 18.81 -14.55
C ILE A 309 1.68 18.88 -16.00
N PRO A 310 2.60 19.80 -16.34
CA PRO A 310 2.97 20.07 -17.73
C PRO A 310 3.77 18.94 -18.39
N ARG A 311 4.40 18.09 -17.59
CA ARG A 311 5.21 16.96 -18.07
C ARG A 311 4.92 15.73 -17.23
N HIS A 312 3.72 15.18 -17.34
CA HIS A 312 3.33 13.96 -16.67
C HIS A 312 3.93 12.76 -17.41
N GLN A 313 4.93 12.11 -16.82
CA GLN A 313 5.69 11.06 -17.49
C GLN A 313 4.85 9.78 -17.69
N PRO A 314 5.20 8.90 -18.64
CA PRO A 314 4.52 7.62 -18.77
C PRO A 314 4.61 6.83 -17.47
N HIS A 315 3.48 6.20 -17.13
CA HIS A 315 3.34 5.33 -15.97
C HIS A 315 3.67 6.03 -14.64
N GLU A 316 3.63 7.36 -14.59
CA GLU A 316 3.87 8.15 -13.38
C GLU A 316 2.56 8.32 -12.62
N THR A 317 2.61 8.12 -11.30
CA THR A 317 1.63 8.63 -10.36
C THR A 317 2.21 9.88 -9.70
N ALA A 318 1.73 11.04 -10.12
CA ALA A 318 2.01 12.28 -9.42
C ALA A 318 1.25 12.29 -8.09
N VAL A 319 1.96 12.50 -6.99
CA VAL A 319 1.35 12.63 -5.67
C VAL A 319 1.34 14.10 -5.29
N LEU A 320 0.13 14.65 -5.18
CA LEU A 320 -0.12 16.07 -4.95
C LEU A 320 -0.80 16.28 -3.60
N LEU A 321 -0.31 17.22 -2.80
CA LEU A 321 -1.03 17.70 -1.62
C LEU A 321 -1.87 18.91 -2.00
N PHE A 322 -3.10 18.97 -1.48
CA PHE A 322 -4.01 20.10 -1.49
C PHE A 322 -4.27 20.53 -0.05
N LYS A 323 -3.69 21.64 0.37
CA LYS A 323 -3.84 22.21 1.71
C LYS A 323 -4.59 23.54 1.61
N PRO A 324 -5.69 23.76 2.35
CA PRO A 324 -6.41 25.03 2.31
C PRO A 324 -5.49 26.22 2.57
N VAL A 325 -5.71 27.32 1.83
CA VAL A 325 -5.01 28.58 2.06
C VAL A 325 -5.49 29.19 3.38
N SER A 326 -4.54 29.74 4.14
CA SER A 326 -4.77 30.41 5.43
C SER A 326 -4.22 31.84 5.37
N ASP A 327 -4.85 32.75 6.12
CA ASP A 327 -4.41 34.16 6.24
C ASP A 327 -3.21 34.34 7.18
N ARG A 328 -2.89 33.30 7.95
CA ARG A 328 -1.70 33.20 8.81
C ARG A 328 -0.77 32.09 8.32
N PRO A 329 0.54 32.13 8.66
CA PRO A 329 1.44 31.04 8.36
C PRO A 329 0.91 29.69 8.87
N ASP A 330 1.14 28.64 8.10
CA ASP A 330 0.64 27.29 8.40
C ASP A 330 1.64 26.23 7.95
N LEU A 331 1.58 25.06 8.59
CA LEU A 331 2.29 23.86 8.17
C LEU A 331 1.70 23.39 6.83
N LEU A 332 2.53 23.42 5.79
CA LEU A 332 2.14 23.04 4.43
C LEU A 332 2.20 21.52 4.26
N THR A 333 3.38 20.93 4.47
CA THR A 333 3.61 19.50 4.24
C THR A 333 4.94 19.05 4.84
N THR A 334 5.16 17.73 4.82
CA THR A 334 6.44 17.08 5.15
C THR A 334 6.83 16.10 4.04
N THR A 335 8.12 15.79 3.93
CA THR A 335 8.63 14.91 2.86
C THR A 335 9.02 13.51 3.33
N PHE A 336 8.71 13.15 4.58
CA PHE A 336 9.10 11.90 5.22
C PHE A 336 8.24 10.69 4.83
N HIS A 337 7.01 10.92 4.35
CA HIS A 337 6.11 9.88 3.85
C HIS A 337 5.37 10.36 2.58
N VAL A 338 5.06 9.45 1.64
CA VAL A 338 4.34 9.77 0.39
C VAL A 338 2.96 10.39 0.67
N CYS A 339 2.35 10.03 1.80
CA CYS A 339 1.09 10.59 2.26
C CYS A 339 1.24 11.94 2.99
N GLN A 340 2.38 12.62 2.84
CA GLN A 340 2.53 14.06 3.09
C GLN A 340 1.98 14.53 4.44
N GLY A 341 2.55 14.01 5.52
CA GLY A 341 2.18 14.39 6.88
C GLY A 341 1.12 13.50 7.55
N ALA A 342 0.51 12.58 6.80
CA ALA A 342 -0.48 11.67 7.37
C ALA A 342 0.09 10.73 8.44
N VAL A 343 1.40 10.44 8.42
CA VAL A 343 2.02 9.40 9.24
C VAL A 343 2.97 9.98 10.29
N GLU A 344 3.85 10.88 9.87
CA GLU A 344 4.99 11.33 10.64
C GLU A 344 4.72 12.51 11.58
N ILE A 345 3.58 13.20 11.42
CA ILE A 345 3.23 14.37 12.25
C ILE A 345 2.36 13.87 13.39
N ALA A 346 2.94 13.85 14.59
CA ALA A 346 2.27 13.41 15.81
C ALA A 346 1.43 14.51 16.44
N ASP A 347 1.89 15.76 16.38
CA ASP A 347 1.19 16.93 16.88
C ASP A 347 1.65 18.21 16.15
N CYS A 348 0.80 19.23 16.12
CA CYS A 348 1.13 20.55 15.61
C CYS A 348 0.38 21.63 16.39
N LYS A 349 1.13 22.52 17.05
CA LYS A 349 0.60 23.59 17.90
C LYS A 349 0.88 24.95 17.30
N PHE A 350 -0.07 25.86 17.50
CA PHE A 350 -0.01 27.25 17.05
C PHE A 350 -0.16 28.16 18.26
N GLU A 351 0.85 29.00 18.50
CA GLU A 351 0.83 30.01 19.57
C GLU A 351 0.92 31.40 18.96
N VAL A 352 -0.07 32.24 19.22
CA VAL A 352 -0.15 33.61 18.70
C VAL A 352 0.01 34.60 19.85
N ALA A 353 0.95 35.52 19.71
CA ALA A 353 1.19 36.60 20.67
C ALA A 353 1.79 37.82 19.96
N ASP A 354 1.26 39.03 20.19
CA ASP A 354 1.86 40.31 19.77
C ASP A 354 2.40 40.36 18.33
N SER A 355 1.55 40.13 17.32
CA SER A 355 1.91 40.07 15.89
C SER A 355 2.97 39.02 15.54
N ARG A 356 3.14 38.02 16.41
CA ARG A 356 3.99 36.84 16.19
C ARG A 356 3.15 35.57 16.24
N LEU A 357 3.61 34.60 15.47
CA LEU A 357 3.06 33.25 15.45
C LEU A 357 4.22 32.27 15.61
N GLN A 358 4.09 31.34 16.54
CA GLN A 358 4.95 30.17 16.64
C GLN A 358 4.17 28.94 16.18
N ILE A 359 4.82 28.10 15.38
CA ILE A 359 4.33 26.78 15.00
C ILE A 359 5.31 25.74 15.54
N ALA A 360 4.84 24.86 16.41
CA ALA A 360 5.60 23.73 16.93
C ALA A 360 5.05 22.41 16.35
N VAL A 361 5.89 21.63 15.68
CA VAL A 361 5.54 20.38 15.00
C VAL A 361 6.30 19.24 15.66
N ALA A 362 5.57 18.31 16.28
CA ALA A 362 6.13 17.07 16.80
C ALA A 362 6.13 16.02 15.69
N LEU A 363 7.31 15.52 15.34
CA LEU A 363 7.50 14.46 14.37
C LEU A 363 7.78 13.14 15.07
N GLN A 364 7.11 12.06 14.64
CA GLN A 364 7.35 10.71 15.12
C GLN A 364 7.22 9.70 13.98
N LYS A 365 8.31 9.02 13.65
CA LYS A 365 8.34 7.96 12.65
C LYS A 365 9.56 7.07 12.84
N ALA A 366 9.34 5.76 12.84
CA ALA A 366 10.40 4.78 13.01
C ALA A 366 11.48 4.86 11.91
N GLY A 367 12.70 4.53 12.29
CA GLY A 367 13.86 4.50 11.41
C GLY A 367 14.59 5.85 11.30
N ARG A 368 15.47 5.93 10.29
CA ARG A 368 16.33 7.09 10.02
C ARG A 368 16.16 7.55 8.59
N GLN A 369 15.80 8.82 8.39
CA GLN A 369 15.68 9.40 7.05
C GLN A 369 15.85 10.92 7.05
N PHE A 370 16.43 11.44 5.97
CA PHE A 370 16.45 12.86 5.68
C PHE A 370 15.16 13.28 4.98
N GLY A 371 14.65 14.45 5.36
CA GLY A 371 13.46 15.05 4.78
C GLY A 371 13.35 16.53 5.17
N GLU A 372 12.20 17.11 4.87
CA GLU A 372 11.93 18.53 4.99
C GLU A 372 10.54 18.73 5.59
N VAL A 373 10.40 19.80 6.39
CA VAL A 373 9.14 20.36 6.86
C VAL A 373 8.94 21.71 6.16
N LEU A 374 7.78 21.89 5.54
CA LEU A 374 7.48 23.05 4.71
C LEU A 374 6.35 23.85 5.32
N PHE A 375 6.45 25.17 5.25
CA PHE A 375 5.47 26.11 5.79
C PHE A 375 5.03 27.08 4.70
N ALA A 376 3.71 27.31 4.62
CA ALA A 376 3.14 28.37 3.82
C ALA A 376 3.19 29.68 4.62
N VAL A 377 3.63 30.76 3.98
CA VAL A 377 3.83 32.08 4.60
C VAL A 377 3.10 33.12 3.74
N PRO A 378 1.93 33.60 4.18
CA PRO A 378 1.19 34.66 3.49
C PRO A 378 2.00 35.95 3.34
N GLU A 379 1.61 36.81 2.39
CA GLU A 379 2.38 38.01 2.04
C GLU A 379 2.64 38.96 3.22
N GLY A 380 1.68 39.09 4.14
CA GLY A 380 1.79 39.91 5.35
C GLY A 380 2.71 39.36 6.44
N TRP A 381 3.31 38.18 6.26
CA TRP A 381 4.14 37.51 7.25
C TRP A 381 5.54 37.22 6.75
N ARG A 382 6.49 37.06 7.67
CA ARG A 382 7.83 36.53 7.38
C ARG A 382 8.26 35.53 8.45
N ALA A 383 8.99 34.50 8.03
CA ALA A 383 9.61 33.57 8.95
C ALA A 383 10.91 34.18 9.50
N VAL A 384 11.12 34.08 10.80
CA VAL A 384 12.20 34.77 11.54
C VAL A 384 13.25 33.79 12.02
N GLU A 385 12.80 32.68 12.60
CA GLU A 385 13.67 31.71 13.25
C GLU A 385 13.08 30.32 13.14
N ALA A 386 13.95 29.31 13.00
CA ALA A 386 13.55 27.92 13.09
C ALA A 386 14.54 27.09 13.89
N ARG A 387 14.01 26.11 14.62
CA ARG A 387 14.77 25.19 15.46
C ARG A 387 14.35 23.75 15.21
N VAL A 388 15.29 22.84 15.38
CA VAL A 388 15.05 21.40 15.48
C VAL A 388 15.67 20.94 16.79
N ASP A 389 14.87 20.39 17.68
CA ASP A 389 15.27 19.95 19.02
C ASP A 389 16.05 21.06 19.76
N GLY A 390 15.52 22.28 19.72
CA GLY A 390 16.11 23.49 20.31
C GLY A 390 17.31 24.07 19.55
N VAL A 391 17.86 23.40 18.54
CA VAL A 391 19.02 23.86 17.78
C VAL A 391 18.58 24.66 16.56
N LYS A 392 19.10 25.89 16.41
CA LYS A 392 18.82 26.74 15.24
C LYS A 392 19.15 26.03 13.93
N ARG A 393 18.28 26.18 12.95
CA ARG A 393 18.42 25.68 11.58
C ARG A 393 18.06 26.76 10.57
N PRO A 394 18.73 26.79 9.41
CA PRO A 394 18.37 27.72 8.36
C PRO A 394 17.01 27.35 7.75
N LEU A 395 16.20 28.38 7.51
CA LEU A 395 15.03 28.29 6.65
C LEU A 395 15.45 28.62 5.22
N VAL A 396 15.00 27.81 4.28
CA VAL A 396 15.25 28.02 2.85
C VAL A 396 13.95 28.41 2.19
N GLN A 397 13.90 29.57 1.54
CA GLN A 397 12.77 29.93 0.70
C GLN A 397 12.82 29.09 -0.59
N ILE A 398 11.84 28.21 -0.77
CA ILE A 398 11.78 27.31 -1.95
C ILE A 398 10.84 27.82 -3.04
N ALA A 399 9.94 28.73 -2.68
CA ALA A 399 9.05 29.46 -3.59
C ALA A 399 8.57 30.76 -2.91
N THR A 400 7.93 31.65 -3.68
CA THR A 400 7.23 32.80 -3.11
C THR A 400 6.18 32.32 -2.11
N GLY A 401 6.28 32.80 -0.86
CA GLY A 401 5.36 32.43 0.22
C GLY A 401 5.51 30.99 0.74
N VAL A 402 6.64 30.31 0.47
CA VAL A 402 6.90 28.97 1.04
C VAL A 402 8.35 28.87 1.50
N VAL A 403 8.52 28.48 2.77
CA VAL A 403 9.83 28.18 3.38
C VAL A 403 9.91 26.72 3.77
N ALA A 404 11.12 26.17 3.74
CA ALA A 404 11.41 24.79 4.09
C ALA A 404 12.54 24.70 5.11
N LEU A 405 12.47 23.68 5.96
CA LEU A 405 13.51 23.30 6.90
C LEU A 405 13.87 21.84 6.66
N GLY A 406 15.15 21.55 6.44
CA GLY A 406 15.66 20.18 6.28
C GLY A 406 16.16 19.59 7.60
N LEU A 407 15.85 18.31 7.85
CA LEU A 407 16.40 17.57 8.99
C LEU A 407 16.55 16.06 8.70
N THR A 408 17.38 15.40 9.50
CA THR A 408 17.40 13.92 9.58
C THR A 408 16.54 13.50 10.76
N LEU A 409 15.39 12.90 10.49
CA LEU A 409 14.52 12.33 11.51
C LEU A 409 15.05 10.97 11.96
N VAL A 410 15.23 10.79 13.27
CA VAL A 410 15.65 9.54 13.91
C VAL A 410 14.64 9.19 14.99
N GLY A 411 13.57 8.49 14.63
CA GLY A 411 12.48 8.16 15.54
C GLY A 411 11.55 9.35 15.84
N GLN A 412 12.08 10.44 16.38
CA GLN A 412 11.32 11.63 16.76
C GLN A 412 12.13 12.92 16.56
N ALA A 413 11.46 14.06 16.42
CA ALA A 413 12.05 15.40 16.42
C ALA A 413 10.98 16.45 16.72
N GLU A 414 11.38 17.57 17.32
CA GLU A 414 10.54 18.76 17.52
C GLU A 414 11.02 19.89 16.60
N VAL A 415 10.12 20.41 15.77
CA VAL A 415 10.41 21.51 14.84
C VAL A 415 9.62 22.73 15.27
N GLU A 416 10.33 23.81 15.59
CA GLU A 416 9.71 25.08 15.97
C GLU A 416 10.04 26.14 14.93
N VAL A 417 9.05 26.90 14.47
CA VAL A 417 9.24 28.02 13.55
C VAL A 417 8.48 29.24 14.04
N HIS A 418 9.18 30.37 14.11
CA HIS A 418 8.62 31.65 14.51
C HIS A 418 8.41 32.55 13.29
N PHE A 419 7.27 33.20 13.25
CA PHE A 419 6.85 34.14 12.22
C PHE A 419 6.44 35.46 12.86
N GLU A 420 6.57 36.54 12.11
CA GLU A 420 6.08 37.87 12.50
C GLU A 420 5.41 38.57 11.32
N GLU A 421 4.45 39.44 11.63
CA GLU A 421 3.82 40.31 10.65
C GLU A 421 4.84 41.32 10.09
N LYS A 422 4.78 41.57 8.79
CA LYS A 422 5.54 42.63 8.15
C LYS A 422 4.90 43.96 8.55
N LYS A 423 5.75 44.89 9.00
CA LYS A 423 5.35 46.27 9.31
C LYS A 423 5.01 47.07 8.07
#